data_AF-A0A937ADG3-F1
#
_entry.id   AF-A0A937ADG3-F1
#
_cell.length_a   1.000
_cell.length_b   1.000
_cell.length_c   1.000
_cell.angle_alpha   90.00
_cell.angle_beta   90.00
_cell.angle_gamma   90.00
#
_symmetry.space_group_name_H-M   'P 1'
#
loop_
_entity.id
_entity.type
_entity.pdbx_description
1 polymer ?
#
loop_
_entity_poly.entity_id
_entity_poly.type
_entity_poly.pdbx_seq_one_letter_code
_entity_poly.pdbx_strand_id
1 'polypeptide(L)'
;MNRTSSFILVKTAAAVATVFLSLPSQAANPSEGVACPSGTQAQRNGNVLVCRKEERKVLESICSPLAFSAKGVSLNGNITMDPTGSDQCLAAVTGAKVPSVMRPPVVGIDPPASAFSRVVNPTGPDTFVAIKVSFEWPERFPLERQVGHDVSRGVVCPSGFETDSIAGGRGIQCEKREERSADCDALWKISRDVDGNKDACFLDSPIGRTKGNYTIPKGLTGLGGNPESHGWDLQVKNGADLWVKEKKDFSFPNAR
;
A
#
# COMPACT_ATOMS: atom_id res chain seq x y z
N MET A 1 -23.34 79.08 -13.41
CA MET A 1 -22.91 78.90 -14.82
C MET A 1 -22.22 77.55 -14.94
N ASN A 2 -22.66 76.79 -15.95
CA ASN A 2 -22.26 75.45 -16.38
C ASN A 2 -20.79 75.04 -16.18
N ARG A 3 -20.56 73.76 -15.80
CA ARG A 3 -19.99 72.69 -16.66
C ARG A 3 -19.70 71.44 -15.82
N THR A 4 -20.50 70.38 -15.99
CA THR A 4 -20.22 69.15 -16.78
C THR A 4 -19.09 68.25 -16.29
N SER A 5 -19.49 67.01 -16.03
CA SER A 5 -18.75 65.81 -15.69
C SER A 5 -17.62 65.45 -16.66
N SER A 6 -16.63 64.71 -16.16
CA SER A 6 -15.91 63.70 -16.94
C SER A 6 -15.38 62.60 -16.01
N PHE A 7 -15.85 61.39 -16.27
CA PHE A 7 -15.36 60.13 -15.71
C PHE A 7 -13.99 59.80 -16.30
N ILE A 8 -13.05 59.34 -15.48
CA ILE A 8 -11.88 58.60 -15.95
C ILE A 8 -11.89 57.23 -15.26
N LEU A 9 -12.23 56.21 -16.05
CA LEU A 9 -12.03 54.80 -15.76
C LEU A 9 -10.52 54.52 -15.63
N VAL A 10 -10.05 54.11 -14.45
CA VAL A 10 -8.74 53.48 -14.31
C VAL A 10 -8.96 51.97 -14.25
N LYS A 11 -8.60 51.28 -15.34
CA LYS A 11 -8.53 49.82 -15.41
C LYS A 11 -7.33 49.35 -14.59
N THR A 12 -7.55 48.79 -13.41
CA THR A 12 -6.55 47.97 -12.72
C THR A 12 -6.65 46.55 -13.24
N ALA A 13 -5.72 46.17 -14.12
CA ALA A 13 -5.52 44.78 -14.50
C ALA A 13 -4.91 44.03 -13.31
N ALA A 14 -5.70 43.17 -12.67
CA ALA A 14 -5.21 42.22 -11.68
C ALA A 14 -4.42 41.13 -12.41
N ALA A 15 -3.09 41.23 -12.38
CA ALA A 15 -2.22 40.11 -12.75
C ALA A 15 -2.32 39.06 -11.65
N VAL A 16 -3.16 38.04 -11.86
CA VAL A 16 -3.17 36.84 -11.02
C VAL A 16 -1.92 36.03 -11.38
N ALA A 17 -0.83 36.29 -10.66
CA ALA A 17 0.35 35.43 -10.68
C ALA A 17 -0.05 34.08 -10.06
N THR A 18 -0.36 33.12 -10.93
CA THR A 18 -0.45 31.70 -10.56
C THR A 18 0.96 31.23 -10.24
N VAL A 19 1.34 31.36 -8.97
CA VAL A 19 2.51 30.66 -8.44
C VAL A 19 2.15 29.18 -8.43
N PHE A 20 2.45 28.49 -9.53
CA PHE A 20 2.63 27.05 -9.51
C PHE A 20 3.83 26.78 -8.60
N LEU A 21 3.56 26.51 -7.32
CA LEU A 21 4.50 25.84 -6.44
C LEU A 21 4.74 24.45 -7.05
N SER A 22 5.71 24.35 -7.95
CA SER A 22 6.35 23.10 -8.28
C SER A 22 7.05 22.61 -7.01
N LEU A 23 6.30 21.86 -6.20
CA LEU A 23 6.88 21.04 -5.14
C LEU A 23 7.97 20.19 -5.79
N PRO A 24 9.20 20.17 -5.26
CA PRO A 24 10.19 19.23 -5.73
C PRO A 24 9.61 17.83 -5.52
N SER A 25 9.43 17.10 -6.61
CA SER A 25 9.29 15.65 -6.59
C SER A 25 10.57 15.10 -5.98
N GLN A 26 10.61 15.03 -4.64
CA GLN A 26 11.67 14.32 -3.94
C GLN A 26 11.62 12.89 -4.45
N ALA A 27 12.65 12.49 -5.19
CA ALA A 27 12.85 11.11 -5.56
C ALA A 27 12.87 10.31 -4.25
N ALA A 28 11.87 9.44 -4.07
CA ALA A 28 11.73 8.67 -2.84
C ALA A 28 12.99 7.81 -2.63
N ASN A 29 13.43 7.67 -1.39
CA ASN A 29 14.55 6.79 -1.04
C ASN A 29 14.03 5.35 -0.82
N PRO A 30 14.68 4.31 -1.37
CA PRO A 30 14.36 2.91 -1.05
C PRO A 30 14.29 2.61 0.44
N SER A 31 15.08 3.31 1.26
CA SER A 31 15.11 3.15 2.71
C SER A 31 13.83 3.61 3.41
N GLU A 32 12.91 4.28 2.72
CA GLU A 32 11.63 4.67 3.32
C GLU A 32 10.53 3.63 3.05
N GLY A 33 10.77 2.66 2.16
CA GLY A 33 9.77 1.69 1.74
C GLY A 33 8.57 2.30 1.02
N VAL A 34 7.46 1.55 1.02
CA VAL A 34 6.16 1.95 0.43
C VAL A 34 5.02 1.64 1.39
N ALA A 35 3.96 2.44 1.36
CA ALA A 35 2.80 2.27 2.22
C ALA A 35 1.49 2.38 1.45
N CYS A 36 0.44 1.71 1.92
CA CYS A 36 -0.86 1.80 1.29
C CYS A 36 -1.49 3.19 1.46
N PRO A 37 -2.01 3.79 0.37
CA PRO A 37 -2.54 5.15 0.40
C PRO A 37 -3.71 5.29 1.37
N SER A 38 -3.94 6.52 1.82
CA SER A 38 -5.11 6.82 2.67
C SER A 38 -6.42 6.36 2.02
N GLY A 39 -7.36 5.88 2.84
CA GLY A 39 -8.62 5.30 2.34
C GLY A 39 -8.54 3.85 1.84
N THR A 40 -7.36 3.22 1.87
CA THR A 40 -7.20 1.78 1.60
C THR A 40 -6.84 1.00 2.86
N GLN A 41 -7.14 -0.30 2.84
CA GLN A 41 -6.76 -1.29 3.84
C GLN A 41 -5.53 -2.06 3.34
N ALA A 42 -4.47 -2.08 4.15
CA ALA A 42 -3.29 -2.89 3.87
C ALA A 42 -3.58 -4.36 4.21
N GLN A 43 -3.37 -5.25 3.24
CA GLN A 43 -3.44 -6.70 3.43
C GLN A 43 -2.05 -7.29 3.21
N ARG A 44 -1.57 -8.07 4.19
CA ARG A 44 -0.33 -8.85 4.09
C ARG A 44 -0.65 -10.32 3.83
N ASN A 45 -0.12 -10.86 2.74
CA ASN A 45 -0.10 -12.29 2.46
C ASN A 45 1.36 -12.74 2.37
N GLY A 46 1.92 -13.17 3.51
CA GLY A 46 3.36 -13.40 3.65
C GLY A 46 4.14 -12.10 3.41
N ASN A 47 5.03 -12.13 2.42
CA ASN A 47 5.90 -10.99 2.06
C ASN A 47 5.25 -10.04 1.03
N VAL A 48 4.00 -10.29 0.65
CA VAL A 48 3.27 -9.47 -0.32
C VAL A 48 2.38 -8.46 0.39
N LEU A 49 2.48 -7.19 -0.03
CA LEU A 49 1.60 -6.10 0.39
C LEU A 49 0.58 -5.80 -0.72
N VAL A 50 -0.70 -5.85 -0.38
CA VAL A 50 -1.82 -5.48 -1.26
C VAL A 50 -2.60 -4.35 -0.61
N CYS A 51 -2.90 -3.28 -1.36
CA CYS A 51 -3.73 -2.18 -0.87
C CYS A 51 -5.15 -2.34 -1.41
N ARG A 52 -6.06 -2.76 -0.55
CA ARG A 52 -7.45 -3.05 -0.88
C ARG A 52 -8.35 -1.88 -0.52
N LYS A 53 -9.23 -1.50 -1.44
CA LYS A 53 -10.21 -0.44 -1.22
C LYS A 53 -11.62 -0.98 -1.36
N GLU A 54 -12.44 -0.73 -0.35
CA GLU A 54 -13.86 -1.04 -0.36
C GLU A 54 -14.64 0.25 -0.61
N GLU A 55 -15.30 0.33 -1.75
CA GLU A 55 -16.18 1.44 -2.07
C GLU A 55 -17.64 1.02 -1.88
N ARG A 56 -18.34 1.70 -0.97
CA ARG A 56 -19.76 1.51 -0.78
C ARG A 56 -20.52 2.22 -1.91
N LYS A 57 -21.20 1.46 -2.77
CA LYS A 57 -22.13 1.99 -3.78
C LYS A 57 -23.53 1.94 -3.22
N VAL A 58 -24.28 3.03 -3.41
CA VAL A 58 -25.64 3.19 -2.91
C VAL A 58 -26.54 3.52 -4.08
N LEU A 59 -27.61 2.75 -4.21
CA LEU A 59 -28.72 3.04 -5.09
C LEU A 59 -29.94 3.33 -4.25
N GLU A 60 -30.71 4.31 -4.70
CA GLU A 60 -31.94 4.69 -4.05
C GLU A 60 -33.03 3.63 -4.27
N SER A 61 -33.87 3.46 -3.25
CA SER A 61 -35.16 2.82 -3.37
C SER A 61 -36.10 3.70 -4.21
N ILE A 62 -36.83 3.08 -5.14
CA ILE A 62 -37.85 3.76 -5.94
C ILE A 62 -39.15 2.98 -5.94
N CYS A 63 -40.25 3.71 -6.19
CA CYS A 63 -41.51 3.09 -6.55
C CYS A 63 -41.58 2.88 -8.05
N SER A 64 -41.45 1.62 -8.46
CA SER A 64 -41.62 1.25 -9.86
C SER A 64 -43.07 1.46 -10.28
N PRO A 65 -43.34 2.16 -11.40
CA PRO A 65 -44.68 2.21 -11.99
C PRO A 65 -45.10 0.85 -12.57
N LEU A 66 -44.15 -0.08 -12.70
CA LEU A 66 -44.41 -1.46 -13.11
C LEU A 66 -44.68 -2.33 -11.87
N ALA A 67 -45.88 -2.87 -11.78
CA ALA A 67 -46.25 -3.91 -10.83
C ALA A 67 -46.13 -5.28 -11.51
N PHE A 68 -45.29 -6.15 -10.96
CA PHE A 68 -45.14 -7.52 -11.44
C PHE A 68 -46.06 -8.44 -10.63
N SER A 69 -46.99 -9.12 -11.30
CA SER A 69 -47.91 -10.09 -10.69
C SER A 69 -47.87 -11.43 -11.42
N ALA A 70 -48.41 -12.49 -10.83
CA ALA A 70 -48.58 -13.78 -11.50
C ALA A 70 -49.45 -13.70 -12.78
N LYS A 71 -50.19 -12.60 -12.98
CA LYS A 71 -51.03 -12.34 -14.16
C LYS A 71 -50.34 -11.46 -15.22
N GLY A 72 -49.08 -11.08 -15.03
CA GLY A 72 -48.32 -10.22 -15.95
C GLY A 72 -47.87 -8.90 -15.32
N VAL A 73 -47.38 -7.99 -16.18
CA VAL A 73 -46.87 -6.66 -15.80
C VAL A 73 -48.01 -5.64 -15.94
N SER A 74 -48.35 -4.92 -14.87
CA SER A 74 -49.30 -3.80 -14.93
C SER A 74 -48.58 -2.47 -14.75
N LEU A 75 -48.97 -1.47 -15.54
CA LEU A 75 -48.55 -0.09 -15.35
C LEU A 75 -49.53 0.57 -14.38
N ASN A 76 -49.08 0.86 -13.17
CA ASN A 76 -49.84 1.62 -12.19
C ASN A 76 -49.31 3.06 -12.19
N GLY A 77 -50.10 3.97 -12.78
CA GLY A 77 -49.68 5.34 -13.04
C GLY A 77 -49.57 6.27 -11.82
N ASN A 78 -49.86 5.80 -10.60
CA ASN A 78 -49.79 6.62 -9.38
C ASN A 78 -49.32 5.76 -8.20
N ILE A 79 -48.02 5.45 -8.16
CA ILE A 79 -47.38 4.81 -7.02
C ILE A 79 -46.42 5.83 -6.39
N THR A 80 -46.65 6.17 -5.12
CA THR A 80 -45.81 7.10 -4.36
C THR A 80 -45.17 6.39 -3.19
N MET A 81 -43.99 6.85 -2.77
CA MET A 81 -43.38 6.39 -1.52
C MET A 81 -44.31 6.73 -0.35
N ASP A 82 -44.64 5.73 0.48
CA ASP A 82 -45.31 5.96 1.76
C ASP A 82 -44.29 6.64 2.70
N PRO A 83 -44.56 7.88 3.18
CA PRO A 83 -43.65 8.58 4.07
C PRO A 83 -43.64 8.02 5.51
N THR A 84 -44.49 7.03 5.81
CA THR A 84 -44.66 6.46 7.15
C THR A 84 -44.33 4.96 7.21
N GLY A 85 -43.21 4.61 7.86
CA GLY A 85 -42.76 3.23 8.07
C GLY A 85 -41.74 2.74 7.04
N SER A 86 -41.32 1.48 7.15
CA SER A 86 -40.36 0.86 6.21
C SER A 86 -40.90 0.89 4.78
N ASP A 87 -40.05 1.30 3.82
CA ASP A 87 -40.41 1.64 2.44
C ASP A 87 -41.40 0.67 1.81
N GLN A 88 -42.66 1.13 1.79
CA GLN A 88 -43.74 0.58 1.00
C GLN A 88 -44.18 1.63 0.02
N CYS A 89 -44.37 1.21 -1.21
CA CYS A 89 -44.92 2.01 -2.26
C CYS A 89 -46.44 1.90 -2.17
N LEU A 90 -47.11 3.05 -2.04
CA LEU A 90 -48.56 3.13 -1.97
C LEU A 90 -49.11 3.35 -3.37
N ALA A 91 -49.90 2.41 -3.87
CA ALA A 91 -50.66 2.60 -5.08
C ALA A 91 -51.89 3.49 -4.77
N ALA A 92 -51.84 4.76 -5.15
CA ALA A 92 -52.79 5.80 -4.74
C ALA A 92 -54.26 5.45 -5.06
N VAL A 93 -54.49 4.66 -6.11
CA VAL A 93 -55.84 4.27 -6.56
C VAL A 93 -56.40 3.08 -5.77
N THR A 94 -55.54 2.18 -5.27
CA THR A 94 -55.98 0.91 -4.64
C THR A 94 -55.68 0.85 -3.15
N GLY A 95 -54.85 1.75 -2.63
CA GLY A 95 -54.34 1.69 -1.26
C GLY A 95 -53.40 0.51 -1.00
N ALA A 96 -53.07 -0.28 -2.03
CA ALA A 96 -52.19 -1.43 -1.90
C ALA A 96 -50.76 -0.98 -1.63
N LYS A 97 -50.15 -1.62 -0.63
CA LYS A 97 -48.73 -1.47 -0.27
C LYS A 97 -47.92 -2.50 -1.04
N VAL A 98 -47.02 -2.04 -1.90
CA VAL A 98 -46.06 -2.91 -2.62
C VAL A 98 -44.64 -2.64 -2.15
N PRO A 99 -43.74 -3.63 -2.16
CA PRO A 99 -42.34 -3.38 -1.83
C PRO A 99 -41.73 -2.35 -2.79
N SER A 100 -40.93 -1.43 -2.27
CA SER A 100 -40.05 -0.63 -3.12
C SER A 100 -38.99 -1.51 -3.80
N VAL A 101 -38.48 -1.02 -4.93
CA VAL A 101 -37.46 -1.71 -5.70
C VAL A 101 -36.21 -0.85 -5.86
N MET A 102 -35.10 -1.49 -6.16
CA MET A 102 -33.86 -0.79 -6.49
C MET A 102 -34.05 0.06 -7.74
N ARG A 103 -33.57 1.30 -7.72
CA ARG A 103 -33.45 2.12 -8.94
C ARG A 103 -32.67 1.33 -10.00
N PRO A 104 -33.20 1.19 -11.24
CA PRO A 104 -32.49 0.52 -12.31
C PRO A 104 -31.08 1.08 -12.45
N PRO A 105 -30.03 0.25 -12.32
CA PRO A 105 -28.68 0.72 -12.46
C PRO A 105 -28.41 1.12 -13.91
N VAL A 106 -27.47 2.06 -14.09
CA VAL A 106 -26.97 2.41 -15.42
C VAL A 106 -26.26 1.20 -16.02
N VAL A 107 -26.34 1.05 -17.35
CA VAL A 107 -25.62 -0.02 -18.07
C VAL A 107 -24.13 0.04 -17.72
N GLY A 108 -23.55 -1.11 -17.38
CA GLY A 108 -22.14 -1.21 -16.98
C GLY A 108 -21.86 -0.83 -15.52
N ILE A 109 -22.87 -0.82 -14.63
CA ILE A 109 -22.61 -0.65 -13.19
C ILE A 109 -21.65 -1.72 -12.66
N ASP A 110 -20.71 -1.28 -11.84
CA ASP A 110 -19.78 -2.13 -11.10
C ASP A 110 -19.85 -1.74 -9.61
N PRO A 111 -20.31 -2.63 -8.72
CA PRO A 111 -20.57 -4.07 -8.93
C PRO A 111 -21.90 -4.33 -9.66
N PRO A 112 -22.14 -5.54 -10.21
CA PRO A 112 -23.36 -5.84 -10.95
C PRO A 112 -24.61 -5.67 -10.06
N ALA A 113 -25.77 -5.44 -10.70
CA ALA A 113 -27.05 -5.23 -10.02
C ALA A 113 -27.39 -6.31 -8.98
N SER A 114 -27.00 -7.57 -9.24
CA SER A 114 -27.21 -8.70 -8.34
C SER A 114 -26.39 -8.66 -7.04
N ALA A 115 -25.39 -7.78 -6.94
CA ALA A 115 -24.55 -7.62 -5.75
C ALA A 115 -25.15 -6.65 -4.71
N PHE A 116 -26.23 -5.94 -5.06
CA PHE A 116 -26.87 -4.99 -4.15
C PHE A 116 -27.86 -5.69 -3.22
N SER A 117 -27.79 -5.34 -1.94
CA SER A 117 -28.74 -5.79 -0.92
C SER A 117 -29.53 -4.61 -0.36
N ARG A 118 -30.80 -4.85 -0.02
CA ARG A 118 -31.66 -3.86 0.62
C ARG A 118 -31.20 -3.63 2.06
N VAL A 119 -30.96 -2.39 2.41
CA VAL A 119 -30.69 -1.92 3.76
C VAL A 119 -31.90 -1.11 4.21
N VAL A 120 -32.61 -1.65 5.20
CA VAL A 120 -33.82 -1.03 5.75
C VAL A 120 -33.43 0.17 6.60
N ASN A 121 -34.02 1.32 6.31
CA ASN A 121 -33.82 2.54 7.06
C ASN A 121 -35.07 2.81 7.93
N PRO A 122 -34.96 2.83 9.27
CA PRO A 122 -36.14 2.99 10.13
C PRO A 122 -36.72 4.41 10.11
N THR A 123 -35.97 5.40 9.63
CA THR A 123 -36.34 6.83 9.71
C THR A 123 -36.41 7.52 8.34
N GLY A 124 -36.30 6.77 7.24
CA GLY A 124 -36.37 7.32 5.90
C GLY A 124 -36.34 6.23 4.82
N PRO A 125 -36.13 6.61 3.55
CA PRO A 125 -36.06 5.67 2.45
C PRO A 125 -35.02 4.57 2.66
N ASP A 126 -35.40 3.35 2.29
CA ASP A 126 -34.50 2.23 2.19
C ASP A 126 -33.47 2.49 1.10
N THR A 127 -32.32 1.85 1.23
CA THR A 127 -31.26 1.96 0.23
C THR A 127 -30.82 0.58 -0.22
N PHE A 128 -30.31 0.51 -1.43
CA PHE A 128 -29.68 -0.70 -1.96
C PHE A 128 -28.18 -0.48 -1.97
N VAL A 129 -27.45 -1.34 -1.28
CA VAL A 129 -26.04 -1.14 -1.01
C VAL A 129 -25.26 -2.32 -1.54
N ALA A 130 -24.16 -2.02 -2.22
CA ALA A 130 -23.15 -3.01 -2.59
C ALA A 130 -21.76 -2.52 -2.20
N ILE A 131 -20.85 -3.46 -1.94
CA ILE A 131 -19.44 -3.17 -1.71
C ILE A 131 -18.68 -3.54 -2.98
N LYS A 132 -18.05 -2.54 -3.60
CA LYS A 132 -17.07 -2.75 -4.66
C LYS A 132 -15.69 -2.90 -4.03
N VAL A 133 -15.06 -4.03 -4.28
CA VAL A 133 -13.65 -4.25 -3.91
C VAL A 133 -12.79 -3.84 -5.10
N SER A 134 -11.84 -2.96 -4.85
CA SER A 134 -10.82 -2.55 -5.82
C SER A 134 -9.45 -2.58 -5.18
N PHE A 135 -8.40 -2.52 -5.99
CA PHE A 135 -7.02 -2.54 -5.53
C PHE A 135 -6.30 -1.30 -6.05
N GLU A 136 -5.43 -0.73 -5.23
CA GLU A 136 -4.61 0.42 -5.57
C GLU A 136 -3.14 0.07 -5.33
N TRP A 137 -2.24 0.71 -6.08
CA TRP A 137 -0.82 0.58 -5.79
C TRP A 137 -0.49 1.30 -4.47
N PRO A 138 0.52 0.84 -3.72
CA PRO A 138 1.10 1.62 -2.64
C PRO A 138 1.54 3.01 -3.10
N GLU A 139 1.64 3.94 -2.17
CA GLU A 139 2.24 5.25 -2.41
C GLU A 139 3.65 5.08 -3.03
N ARG A 140 4.01 6.00 -3.94
CA ARG A 140 5.29 6.02 -4.67
C ARG A 140 5.41 4.95 -5.76
N PHE A 141 4.29 4.37 -6.19
CA PHE A 141 4.14 3.61 -7.44
C PHE A 141 3.24 4.38 -8.43
N PRO A 142 3.36 4.20 -9.76
CA PRO A 142 4.11 3.14 -10.44
C PRO A 142 5.56 3.52 -10.75
N LEU A 143 6.48 2.59 -10.51
CA LEU A 143 7.88 2.69 -10.93
C LEU A 143 7.97 2.43 -12.45
N GLU A 144 7.56 3.42 -13.24
CA GLU A 144 7.71 3.65 -14.70
C GLU A 144 7.51 2.54 -15.74
N ARG A 145 7.50 1.23 -15.44
CA ARG A 145 7.26 0.16 -16.42
C ARG A 145 6.68 -1.08 -15.76
N GLN A 146 5.37 -1.23 -15.80
CA GLN A 146 4.70 -2.44 -15.31
C GLN A 146 3.74 -3.01 -16.35
N VAL A 147 4.28 -3.46 -17.48
CA VAL A 147 3.53 -4.28 -18.42
C VAL A 147 3.45 -5.70 -17.85
N GLY A 148 2.23 -6.22 -17.67
CA GLY A 148 2.00 -7.61 -17.21
C GLY A 148 1.88 -7.79 -15.69
N HIS A 149 1.84 -6.72 -14.91
CA HIS A 149 1.62 -6.76 -13.46
C HIS A 149 0.19 -6.36 -13.09
N ASP A 150 -0.33 -6.92 -12.00
CA ASP A 150 -1.71 -6.72 -11.55
C ASP A 150 -1.73 -6.14 -10.14
N VAL A 151 -2.42 -5.02 -9.97
CA VAL A 151 -2.55 -4.31 -8.68
C VAL A 151 -3.10 -5.22 -7.58
N SER A 152 -3.96 -6.18 -7.94
CA SER A 152 -4.53 -7.16 -7.01
C SER A 152 -3.49 -8.15 -6.47
N ARG A 153 -2.35 -8.33 -7.15
CA ARG A 153 -1.24 -9.17 -6.71
C ARG A 153 -0.25 -8.43 -5.81
N GLY A 154 -0.36 -7.10 -5.72
CA GLY A 154 0.40 -6.27 -4.81
C GLY A 154 1.89 -6.17 -5.14
N VAL A 155 2.67 -5.82 -4.12
CA VAL A 155 4.12 -5.64 -4.20
C VAL A 155 4.85 -6.57 -3.25
N VAL A 156 6.09 -6.93 -3.59
CA VAL A 156 6.95 -7.84 -2.81
C VAL A 156 8.39 -7.39 -2.85
N CYS A 157 9.17 -7.65 -1.81
CA CYS A 157 10.59 -7.36 -1.84
C CYS A 157 11.34 -8.19 -2.90
N PRO A 158 12.38 -7.63 -3.54
CA PRO A 158 13.23 -8.39 -4.45
C PRO A 158 13.86 -9.61 -3.78
N SER A 159 14.29 -10.57 -4.59
CA SER A 159 14.96 -11.77 -4.06
C SER A 159 16.20 -11.39 -3.24
N GLY A 160 16.35 -12.02 -2.07
CA GLY A 160 17.44 -11.75 -1.14
C GLY A 160 17.26 -10.52 -0.25
N PHE A 161 16.12 -9.81 -0.34
CA PHE A 161 15.72 -8.80 0.63
C PHE A 161 14.64 -9.34 1.57
N GLU A 162 14.79 -9.02 2.84
CA GLU A 162 13.79 -9.26 3.88
C GLU A 162 12.71 -8.18 3.85
N THR A 163 11.52 -8.50 4.37
CA THR A 163 10.34 -7.62 4.33
C THR A 163 9.98 -7.15 5.73
N ASP A 164 10.28 -5.90 6.01
CA ASP A 164 9.92 -5.25 7.27
C ASP A 164 8.61 -4.47 7.15
N SER A 165 7.78 -4.54 8.19
CA SER A 165 6.54 -3.75 8.25
C SER A 165 6.81 -2.33 8.72
N ILE A 166 6.31 -1.37 7.97
CA ILE A 166 6.41 0.06 8.30
C ILE A 166 5.03 0.71 8.40
N ALA A 167 4.99 1.99 8.79
CA ALA A 167 3.77 2.81 8.86
C ALA A 167 2.64 2.13 9.66
N GLY A 168 2.97 1.55 10.82
CA GLY A 168 1.99 0.83 11.65
C GLY A 168 1.42 -0.43 11.00
N GLY A 169 2.19 -1.10 10.13
CA GLY A 169 1.77 -2.29 9.40
C GLY A 169 1.07 -2.00 8.07
N ARG A 170 0.94 -0.73 7.68
CA ARG A 170 0.33 -0.32 6.41
C ARG A 170 1.28 -0.35 5.21
N GLY A 171 2.57 -0.60 5.44
CA GLY A 171 3.58 -0.60 4.42
C GLY A 171 4.63 -1.68 4.58
N ILE A 172 5.48 -1.79 3.57
CA ILE A 172 6.66 -2.66 3.57
C ILE A 172 7.92 -1.89 3.20
N GLN A 173 9.02 -2.32 3.80
CA GLN A 173 10.38 -1.87 3.49
C GLN A 173 11.21 -3.11 3.15
N CYS A 174 12.04 -3.00 2.12
CA CYS A 174 12.92 -4.10 1.71
C CYS A 174 14.33 -3.80 2.16
N GLU A 175 14.82 -4.62 3.08
CA GLU A 175 16.16 -4.50 3.62
C GLU A 175 16.94 -5.78 3.41
N LYS A 176 18.25 -5.64 3.21
CA LYS A 176 19.17 -6.77 3.15
C LYS A 176 20.36 -6.47 4.04
N ARG A 177 20.65 -7.41 4.92
CA ARG A 177 21.91 -7.42 5.68
C ARG A 177 22.95 -8.18 4.88
N GLU A 178 24.13 -7.59 4.75
CA GLU A 178 25.26 -8.29 4.18
C GLU A 178 25.88 -9.16 5.27
N GLU A 179 25.79 -10.48 5.10
CA GLU A 179 26.42 -11.46 5.99
C GLU A 179 27.54 -12.19 5.27
N ARG A 180 28.67 -12.36 5.96
CA ARG A 180 29.83 -13.09 5.46
C ARG A 180 30.39 -13.96 6.57
N SER A 181 30.76 -15.20 6.24
CA SER A 181 31.44 -16.05 7.21
C SER A 181 32.75 -15.43 7.68
N ALA A 182 33.13 -15.66 8.93
CA ALA A 182 34.46 -15.38 9.42
C ALA A 182 35.50 -16.21 8.67
N ASP A 183 36.53 -15.51 8.22
CA ASP A 183 37.67 -16.04 7.49
C ASP A 183 38.96 -15.36 7.99
N CYS A 184 40.08 -15.81 7.46
CA CYS A 184 41.39 -15.25 7.77
C CYS A 184 42.03 -14.61 6.55
N ASP A 185 42.90 -13.63 6.79
CA ASP A 185 43.69 -13.02 5.72
C ASP A 185 44.70 -14.02 5.13
N ALA A 186 45.29 -13.68 3.99
CA ALA A 186 46.27 -14.54 3.35
C ALA A 186 47.37 -14.98 4.33
N LEU A 187 47.76 -16.26 4.24
CA LEU A 187 48.73 -16.96 5.11
C LEU A 187 48.23 -17.34 6.51
N TRP A 188 47.14 -16.77 7.00
CA TRP A 188 46.52 -17.16 8.26
C TRP A 188 45.52 -18.31 8.03
N LYS A 189 45.44 -19.22 9.01
CA LYS A 189 44.49 -20.34 9.01
C LYS A 189 43.43 -20.12 10.08
N ILE A 190 42.18 -20.37 9.73
CA ILE A 190 41.08 -20.30 10.68
C ILE A 190 41.05 -21.54 11.57
N SER A 191 40.90 -21.33 12.87
CA SER A 191 40.60 -22.38 13.85
C SER A 191 39.26 -22.04 14.48
N ARG A 192 38.33 -23.00 14.41
CA ARG A 192 36.95 -22.78 14.85
C ARG A 192 36.79 -22.96 16.36
N ASP A 193 35.90 -22.17 16.95
CA ASP A 193 35.43 -22.33 18.34
C ASP A 193 36.54 -22.39 19.41
N VAL A 194 37.64 -21.66 19.24
CA VAL A 194 38.83 -21.81 20.11
C VAL A 194 38.86 -20.87 21.31
N ASP A 195 38.02 -19.84 21.35
CA ASP A 195 38.03 -18.81 22.38
C ASP A 195 36.62 -18.58 22.90
N GLY A 196 36.09 -19.55 23.65
CA GLY A 196 34.71 -19.51 24.13
C GLY A 196 33.69 -19.50 22.98
N ASN A 197 33.84 -20.42 22.02
CA ASN A 197 33.07 -20.54 20.78
C ASN A 197 33.33 -19.45 19.74
N LYS A 198 34.36 -18.61 19.92
CA LYS A 198 34.80 -17.64 18.91
C LYS A 198 35.89 -18.21 18.01
N ASP A 199 35.77 -17.92 16.73
CA ASP A 199 36.78 -18.24 15.72
C ASP A 199 38.03 -17.36 15.88
N ALA A 200 39.20 -17.94 15.63
CA ALA A 200 40.44 -17.17 15.59
C ALA A 200 41.36 -17.60 14.45
N CYS A 201 42.11 -16.62 13.96
CA CYS A 201 43.13 -16.83 12.95
C CYS A 201 44.47 -17.18 13.58
N PHE A 202 45.20 -18.11 12.98
CA PHE A 202 46.53 -18.48 13.43
C PHE A 202 47.52 -18.56 12.27
N LEU A 203 48.73 -18.11 12.52
CA LEU A 203 49.85 -18.28 11.61
C LEU A 203 50.74 -19.39 12.16
N ASP A 204 50.90 -20.46 11.40
CA ASP A 204 51.85 -21.53 11.70
C ASP A 204 53.21 -21.16 11.09
N SER A 205 54.24 -21.07 11.94
CA SER A 205 55.61 -20.77 11.51
C SER A 205 56.59 -21.78 12.12
N PRO A 206 57.83 -21.89 11.60
CA PRO A 206 58.84 -22.77 12.18
C PRO A 206 59.18 -22.48 13.64
N ILE A 207 58.91 -21.25 14.12
CA ILE A 207 59.17 -20.81 15.50
C ILE A 207 57.94 -20.96 16.42
N GLY A 208 56.81 -21.45 15.89
CA GLY A 208 55.59 -21.69 16.66
C GLY A 208 54.34 -21.15 16.00
N ARG A 209 53.21 -21.27 16.72
CA ARG A 209 51.88 -20.84 16.28
C ARG A 209 51.51 -19.51 16.93
N THR A 210 51.22 -18.50 16.12
CA THR A 210 50.84 -17.17 16.59
C THR A 210 49.35 -16.94 16.36
N LYS A 211 48.62 -16.47 17.38
CA LYS A 211 47.21 -16.08 17.29
C LYS A 211 47.09 -14.66 16.71
N GLY A 212 46.20 -14.49 15.74
CA GLY A 212 45.85 -13.20 15.16
C GLY A 212 44.82 -12.45 16.01
N ASN A 213 44.71 -11.14 15.81
CA ASN A 213 43.86 -10.29 16.64
C ASN A 213 42.36 -10.44 16.34
N TYR A 214 42.01 -10.68 15.07
CA TYR A 214 40.63 -10.77 14.60
C TYR A 214 40.52 -11.69 13.38
N THR A 215 39.33 -12.22 13.16
CA THR A 215 38.91 -12.78 11.86
C THR A 215 38.40 -11.64 10.97
N ILE A 216 38.22 -11.90 9.68
CA ILE A 216 37.69 -10.93 8.72
C ILE A 216 36.48 -11.49 7.97
N PRO A 217 35.59 -10.63 7.42
CA PRO A 217 34.52 -11.08 6.55
C PRO A 217 35.10 -11.76 5.31
N LYS A 218 34.61 -12.96 4.98
CA LYS A 218 35.08 -13.74 3.83
C LYS A 218 35.15 -12.90 2.55
N GLY A 219 36.26 -13.04 1.82
CA GLY A 219 36.50 -12.31 0.57
C GLY A 219 36.95 -10.86 0.74
N LEU A 220 37.23 -10.42 1.97
CA LEU A 220 37.97 -9.18 2.25
C LEU A 220 39.42 -9.49 2.63
N THR A 221 40.23 -8.44 2.79
CA THR A 221 41.62 -8.52 3.28
C THR A 221 41.75 -7.74 4.59
N GLY A 222 42.64 -8.20 5.47
CA GLY A 222 42.95 -7.57 6.75
C GLY A 222 43.80 -6.29 6.62
N LEU A 223 44.25 -5.93 5.41
CA LEU A 223 44.96 -4.66 5.15
C LEU A 223 44.16 -3.42 5.59
N GLY A 224 42.82 -3.52 5.62
CA GLY A 224 41.95 -2.45 6.10
C GLY A 224 41.89 -2.30 7.62
N GLY A 225 42.44 -3.23 8.40
CA GLY A 225 42.35 -3.23 9.86
C GLY A 225 41.12 -3.99 10.39
N ASN A 226 40.77 -3.75 11.66
CA ASN A 226 39.66 -4.43 12.33
C ASN A 226 38.33 -4.17 11.59
N PRO A 227 37.60 -5.21 11.13
CA PRO A 227 36.31 -5.04 10.46
C PRO A 227 35.28 -4.23 11.24
N GLU A 228 35.30 -4.28 12.58
CA GLU A 228 34.39 -3.48 13.45
C GLU A 228 34.55 -1.98 13.24
N SER A 229 35.77 -1.52 12.96
CA SER A 229 36.02 -0.10 12.65
C SER A 229 35.47 0.34 11.29
N HIS A 230 34.99 -0.62 10.49
CA HIS A 230 34.40 -0.42 9.17
C HIS A 230 32.94 -0.84 9.09
N GLY A 231 32.25 -0.87 10.24
CA GLY A 231 30.80 -1.13 10.30
C GLY A 231 30.41 -2.59 10.06
N TRP A 232 31.27 -3.53 10.46
CA TRP A 232 30.95 -4.95 10.54
C TRP A 232 30.84 -5.38 12.01
N ASP A 233 29.78 -6.08 12.36
CA ASP A 233 29.60 -6.65 13.69
C ASP A 233 29.85 -8.16 13.65
N LEU A 234 30.59 -8.69 14.63
CA LEU A 234 30.89 -10.12 14.71
C LEU A 234 29.83 -10.84 15.54
N GLN A 235 29.04 -11.67 14.88
CA GLN A 235 28.13 -12.58 15.55
C GLN A 235 28.82 -13.92 15.82
N VAL A 236 29.15 -14.14 17.09
CA VAL A 236 29.70 -15.42 17.57
C VAL A 236 28.60 -16.47 17.56
N LYS A 237 28.81 -17.58 16.85
CA LYS A 237 27.85 -18.68 16.72
C LYS A 237 28.53 -20.01 17.03
N ASN A 238 27.75 -21.02 17.44
CA ASN A 238 28.29 -22.38 17.52
C ASN A 238 28.69 -22.85 16.11
N GLY A 239 29.99 -23.00 15.85
CA GLY A 239 30.53 -23.32 14.54
C GLY A 239 31.22 -22.13 13.88
N ALA A 240 30.82 -21.77 12.66
CA ALA A 240 31.44 -20.65 11.96
C ALA A 240 30.81 -19.32 12.38
N ASP A 241 31.63 -18.40 12.88
CA ASP A 241 31.22 -17.03 13.17
C ASP A 241 30.79 -16.30 11.88
N LEU A 242 29.94 -15.30 12.03
CA LEU A 242 29.48 -14.45 10.93
C LEU A 242 29.80 -12.98 11.20
N TRP A 243 30.35 -12.32 10.19
CA TRP A 243 30.39 -10.87 10.13
C TRP A 243 29.14 -10.34 9.46
N VAL A 244 28.44 -9.42 10.13
CA VAL A 244 27.21 -8.79 9.65
C VAL A 244 27.45 -7.29 9.50
N LYS A 245 27.21 -6.76 8.30
CA LYS A 245 27.39 -5.34 8.06
C LYS A 245 26.27 -4.54 8.72
N GLU A 246 26.64 -3.55 9.53
CA GLU A 246 25.70 -2.68 10.24
C GLU A 246 24.83 -1.88 9.26
N LYS A 247 25.45 -1.42 8.17
CA LYS A 247 24.74 -0.71 7.11
C LYS A 247 23.91 -1.70 6.29
N LYS A 248 22.59 -1.53 6.36
CA LYS A 248 21.64 -2.29 5.54
C LYS A 248 21.59 -1.73 4.13
N ASP A 249 21.46 -2.64 3.16
CA ASP A 249 21.09 -2.28 1.80
C ASP A 249 19.56 -2.21 1.71
N PHE A 250 19.05 -1.20 1.00
CA PHE A 250 17.62 -0.99 0.82
C PHE A 250 17.24 -1.06 -0.65
N SER A 251 16.05 -1.58 -0.93
CA SER A 251 15.48 -1.60 -2.28
C SER A 251 14.01 -1.22 -2.25
N PHE A 252 13.51 -0.71 -3.38
CA PHE A 252 12.07 -0.67 -3.59
C PHE A 252 11.52 -2.09 -3.78
N PRO A 253 10.27 -2.35 -3.34
CA PRO A 253 9.54 -3.54 -3.73
C PRO A 253 9.32 -3.62 -5.25
N ASN A 254 9.06 -4.82 -5.74
CA ASN A 254 8.64 -5.12 -7.11
C ASN A 254 7.14 -5.37 -7.16
N ALA A 255 6.48 -4.97 -8.26
CA ALA A 255 5.12 -5.41 -8.55
C ALA A 255 5.08 -6.90 -8.94
N ARG A 256 3.93 -7.55 -8.67
CA ARG A 256 3.66 -8.95 -8.99
C ARG A 256 2.63 -9.17 -10.10
#